data_AF-A0A9E0KDX1-F1
#
_entry.id   AF-A0A9E0KDX1-F1
#
_cell.length_a   1.000
_cell.length_b   1.000
_cell.length_c   1.000
_cell.angle_alpha   90.00
_cell.angle_beta   90.00
_cell.angle_gamma   90.00
#
_symmetry.space_group_name_H-M   'P 1'
#
loop_
_entity.id
_entity.type
_entity.pdbx_description
1 polymer ?
#
loop_
_entity_poly.entity_id
_entity_poly.type
_entity_poly.pdbx_seq_one_letter_code
_entity_poly.pdbx_strand_id
1 'polypeptide(L)'
;MDDTRPLFRVGLLVLLGIGLLVVLTFLLGARRWFQPSVEVETYFNESVNGLEVGSPVKFRGVQIGEVSEVTVSTWVYQLSTPLEERHNYIIVRSVLRGRDMGISQATLREYLDRGLRFQTQLAGITGQL
;
A
#
# COMPACT_ATOMS: atom_id res chain seq x y z
N MET A 1 15.77 7.16 60.73
CA MET A 1 14.73 7.50 59.73
C MET A 1 15.25 7.05 58.38
N ASP A 2 14.71 5.97 57.81
CA ASP A 2 14.85 5.62 56.38
C ASP A 2 13.86 4.48 56.02
N ASP A 3 12.57 4.81 56.02
CA ASP A 3 11.49 3.93 55.53
C ASP A 3 11.07 4.30 54.10
N THR A 4 12.04 4.46 53.19
CA THR A 4 11.81 4.70 51.75
C THR A 4 11.73 3.40 50.94
N ARG A 5 11.97 2.25 51.57
CA ARG A 5 11.93 0.91 50.96
C ARG A 5 10.58 0.49 50.37
N PRO A 6 9.40 0.86 50.90
CA PRO A 6 8.13 0.45 50.29
C PRO A 6 7.77 1.24 49.04
N LEU A 7 8.07 2.55 48.97
CA LEU A 7 7.74 3.38 47.81
C LEU A 7 8.45 2.92 46.53
N PHE A 8 9.73 2.54 46.61
CA PHE A 8 10.49 2.07 45.45
C PHE A 8 9.94 0.77 44.86
N ARG A 9 9.45 -0.14 45.72
CA ARG A 9 8.87 -1.43 45.29
C ARG A 9 7.56 -1.24 44.53
N VAL A 10 6.73 -0.28 44.97
CA VAL A 10 5.49 0.06 44.29
C VAL A 10 5.77 0.71 42.93
N GLY A 11 6.73 1.65 42.87
CA GLY A 11 7.15 2.27 41.61
C GLY A 11 7.69 1.25 40.59
N LEU A 12 8.50 0.30 41.04
CA LEU A 12 9.02 -0.78 40.20
C LEU A 12 7.90 -1.66 39.63
N LEU A 13 6.90 -2.00 40.44
CA LEU A 13 5.76 -2.81 40.00
C LEU A 13 4.92 -2.08 38.95
N VAL A 14 4.70 -0.78 39.12
CA VAL A 14 3.97 0.05 38.14
C VAL A 14 4.73 0.13 36.83
N LEU A 15 6.05 0.36 36.87
CA LEU A 15 6.90 0.38 35.67
C LEU A 15 6.91 -0.96 34.94
N LEU A 16 6.96 -2.07 35.69
CA LEU A 16 6.84 -3.42 35.12
C LEU A 16 5.49 -3.64 34.44
N GLY A 17 4.40 -3.23 35.08
CA GLY A 17 3.05 -3.35 34.53
C GLY A 17 2.86 -2.56 33.23
N ILE A 18 3.35 -1.31 33.20
CA ILE A 18 3.31 -0.48 31.99
C ILE A 18 4.20 -1.08 30.90
N GLY A 19 5.42 -1.52 31.26
CA GLY A 19 6.32 -2.18 30.32
C GLY A 19 5.69 -3.43 29.69
N LEU A 20 5.01 -4.25 30.48
CA LEU A 20 4.32 -5.45 30.01
C LEU A 20 3.16 -5.10 29.07
N LEU A 21 2.39 -4.05 29.38
CA LEU A 21 1.33 -3.54 28.48
C LEU A 21 1.89 -3.01 27.15
N VAL A 22 3.01 -2.27 27.19
CA VAL A 22 3.67 -1.78 25.98
C VAL A 22 4.16 -2.95 25.14
N VAL A 23 4.83 -3.95 25.74
CA VAL A 23 5.29 -5.16 25.04
C VAL A 23 4.11 -5.91 24.44
N LEU A 24 3.02 -6.11 25.19
CA LEU A 24 1.82 -6.80 24.69
C LEU A 24 1.20 -6.06 23.49
N THR A 25 1.07 -4.74 23.60
CA THR A 25 0.56 -3.89 22.51
C THR A 25 1.46 -3.97 21.29
N PHE A 26 2.77 -3.98 21.48
CA PHE A 26 3.73 -4.09 20.39
C PHE A 26 3.69 -5.49 19.75
N LEU A 27 3.60 -6.56 20.53
CA LEU A 27 3.48 -7.93 20.02
C LEU A 27 2.18 -8.14 19.21
N LEU A 28 1.07 -7.55 19.67
CA LEU A 28 -0.21 -7.61 18.96
C LEU A 28 -0.24 -6.69 17.73
N GLY A 29 0.35 -5.50 17.81
CA GLY A 29 0.35 -4.48 16.76
C GLY A 29 1.37 -4.72 15.66
N ALA A 30 2.59 -5.14 16.00
CA ALA A 30 3.69 -5.31 15.06
C ALA A 30 3.36 -6.33 13.97
N ARG A 31 2.69 -7.44 14.32
CA ARG A 31 2.31 -8.46 13.34
C ARG A 31 1.35 -7.94 12.26
N ARG A 32 0.53 -6.93 12.56
CA ARG A 32 -0.41 -6.33 11.59
C ARG A 32 0.29 -5.41 10.60
N TRP A 33 1.45 -4.86 10.95
CA TRP A 33 2.21 -3.91 10.13
C TRP A 33 3.14 -4.59 9.13
N PHE A 34 3.64 -5.78 9.41
CA PHE A 34 4.50 -6.54 8.50
C PHE A 34 3.71 -7.38 7.47
N GLN A 35 2.77 -6.74 6.76
CA GLN A 35 2.11 -7.40 5.63
C GLN A 35 3.03 -7.36 4.41
N PRO A 36 3.35 -8.50 3.77
CA PRO A 36 4.11 -8.51 2.53
C PRO A 36 3.27 -7.81 1.46
N SER A 37 3.76 -6.69 0.97
CA SER A 37 3.12 -5.92 -0.08
C SER A 37 3.96 -5.97 -1.35
N VAL A 38 3.32 -6.28 -2.47
CA VAL A 38 3.97 -6.25 -3.79
C VAL A 38 3.61 -4.93 -4.46
N GLU A 39 4.62 -4.14 -4.79
CA GLU A 39 4.45 -2.91 -5.55
C GLU A 39 4.46 -3.22 -7.05
N VAL A 40 3.51 -2.64 -7.78
CA VAL A 40 3.35 -2.80 -9.22
C VAL A 40 3.19 -1.42 -9.85
N GLU A 41 3.92 -1.18 -10.93
CA GLU A 41 3.83 0.04 -11.73
C GLU A 41 3.20 -0.27 -13.10
N THR A 42 2.32 0.61 -13.56
CA THR A 42 1.69 0.52 -14.89
C THR A 42 1.63 1.89 -15.55
N TYR A 43 1.67 1.88 -16.88
CA TYR A 43 1.63 3.06 -17.73
C TYR A 43 0.33 3.11 -18.51
N PHE A 44 -0.35 4.24 -18.46
CA PHE A 44 -1.54 4.53 -19.26
C PHE A 44 -1.22 5.62 -20.28
N ASN A 45 -1.64 5.40 -21.52
CA ASN A 45 -1.56 6.37 -22.62
C ASN A 45 -2.82 7.22 -22.77
N GLU A 46 -3.84 6.94 -21.96
CA GLU A 46 -5.13 7.62 -21.93
C GLU A 46 -5.34 8.35 -20.60
N SER A 47 -6.40 9.14 -20.53
CA SER A 47 -6.77 9.83 -19.30
C SER A 47 -7.23 8.84 -18.23
N VAL A 48 -6.65 8.92 -17.04
CA VAL A 48 -7.09 8.16 -15.86
C VAL A 48 -8.03 8.98 -14.96
N ASN A 49 -8.90 9.80 -15.56
CA ASN A 49 -9.82 10.67 -14.82
C ASN A 49 -10.63 9.88 -13.78
N GLY A 50 -10.65 10.39 -12.55
CA GLY A 50 -11.31 9.75 -11.39
C GLY A 50 -10.47 8.69 -10.69
N LEU A 51 -9.23 8.43 -11.13
CA LEU A 51 -8.28 7.61 -10.40
C LEU A 51 -7.45 8.48 -9.44
N GLU A 52 -7.58 8.19 -8.15
CA GLU A 52 -6.88 8.92 -7.08
C GLU A 52 -6.02 7.96 -6.24
N VAL A 53 -5.06 8.52 -5.49
CA VAL A 53 -4.31 7.77 -4.47
C VAL A 53 -5.29 7.18 -3.45
N GLY A 54 -5.15 5.89 -3.15
CA GLY A 54 -6.07 5.13 -2.31
C GLY A 54 -7.20 4.44 -3.08
N SER A 55 -7.33 4.66 -4.40
CA SER A 55 -8.33 3.96 -5.21
C SER A 55 -8.16 2.44 -5.14
N PRO A 56 -9.26 1.65 -5.05
CA PRO A 56 -9.16 0.21 -4.87
C PRO A 56 -8.68 -0.47 -6.16
N VAL A 57 -7.63 -1.27 -6.06
CA VAL A 57 -7.18 -2.15 -7.15
C VAL A 57 -7.90 -3.48 -7.02
N LYS A 58 -8.68 -3.85 -8.04
CA LYS A 58 -9.52 -5.04 -8.02
C LYS A 58 -9.05 -6.05 -9.06
N PHE A 59 -9.04 -7.32 -8.68
CA PHE A 59 -8.89 -8.44 -9.59
C PHE A 59 -10.20 -9.23 -9.63
N ARG A 60 -10.82 -9.28 -10.82
CA ARG A 60 -12.12 -9.95 -11.01
C ARG A 60 -13.18 -9.53 -9.98
N GLY A 61 -13.23 -8.23 -9.67
CA GLY A 61 -14.18 -7.64 -8.72
C GLY A 61 -13.76 -7.68 -7.25
N VAL A 62 -12.71 -8.44 -6.88
CA VAL A 62 -12.21 -8.52 -5.50
C VAL A 62 -11.09 -7.53 -5.29
N GLN A 63 -11.16 -6.71 -4.23
CA GLN A 63 -10.09 -5.77 -3.89
C GLN A 63 -8.82 -6.52 -3.45
N ILE A 64 -7.71 -6.26 -4.14
CA ILE A 64 -6.40 -6.88 -3.90
C ILE A 64 -5.33 -5.88 -3.47
N GLY A 65 -5.65 -4.59 -3.51
CA GLY A 65 -4.72 -3.53 -3.18
C GLY A 65 -5.33 -2.15 -3.31
N GLU A 66 -4.46 -1.16 -3.33
CA GLU A 66 -4.79 0.24 -3.50
C GLU A 66 -3.73 0.95 -4.34
N VAL A 67 -4.14 2.00 -5.03
CA VAL A 67 -3.23 2.91 -5.74
C VAL A 67 -2.40 3.66 -4.70
N SER A 68 -1.08 3.62 -4.81
CA SER A 68 -0.16 4.37 -3.96
C SER A 68 0.24 5.71 -4.55
N GLU A 69 0.32 5.81 -5.88
CA GLU A 69 0.80 7.01 -6.56
C GLU A 69 0.22 7.12 -7.98
N VAL A 70 -0.11 8.35 -8.37
CA VAL A 70 -0.47 8.71 -9.75
C VAL A 70 0.38 9.92 -10.16
N THR A 71 1.17 9.76 -11.21
CA THR A 71 2.11 10.81 -11.66
C THR A 71 2.30 10.76 -13.18
N VAL A 72 2.90 11.81 -13.76
CA VAL A 72 3.18 11.86 -15.20
C VAL A 72 4.62 11.45 -15.46
N SER A 73 4.84 10.61 -16.47
CA SER A 73 6.15 10.07 -16.85
C SER A 73 7.21 11.14 -17.06
N THR A 74 6.80 12.29 -17.57
CA THR A 74 7.67 13.44 -17.83
C THR A 74 8.40 13.94 -16.58
N TRP A 75 7.75 13.90 -15.42
CA TRP A 75 8.34 14.37 -14.16
C TRP A 75 9.26 13.34 -13.49
N VAL A 76 9.14 12.07 -13.85
CA VAL A 76 9.83 10.97 -13.19
C VAL A 76 11.00 10.45 -14.02
N TYR A 77 10.79 10.22 -15.31
CA TYR A 77 11.76 9.50 -16.16
C TYR A 77 12.34 10.33 -17.31
N GLN A 78 11.62 11.36 -17.79
CA GLN A 78 11.99 12.06 -19.03
C GLN A 78 12.52 13.48 -18.80
N LEU A 79 13.08 13.75 -17.62
CA LEU A 79 13.55 15.09 -17.25
C LEU A 79 14.66 15.61 -18.19
N SER A 80 15.48 14.70 -18.71
CA SER A 80 16.58 14.98 -19.64
C SER A 80 16.24 14.72 -21.13
N THR A 81 15.04 14.24 -21.44
CA THR A 81 14.61 13.97 -22.83
C THR A 81 14.07 15.24 -23.50
N PRO A 82 14.42 15.55 -24.75
CA PRO A 82 13.84 16.66 -25.52
C PRO A 82 12.32 16.57 -25.63
N LEU A 83 11.62 17.71 -25.59
CA LEU A 83 10.14 17.80 -25.54
C LEU A 83 9.43 17.05 -26.69
N GLU A 84 10.03 16.97 -27.87
CA GLU A 84 9.46 16.33 -29.07
C GLU A 84 9.43 14.81 -28.99
N GLU A 85 10.28 14.20 -28.16
CA GLU A 85 10.36 12.74 -27.96
C GLU A 85 9.65 12.30 -26.66
N ARG A 86 9.05 13.23 -25.93
CA ARG A 86 8.36 12.92 -24.67
C ARG A 86 7.01 12.29 -24.94
N HIS A 87 6.94 10.99 -24.68
CA HIS A 87 5.65 10.33 -24.54
C HIS A 87 5.07 10.63 -23.15
N ASN A 88 3.98 11.40 -23.12
CA ASN A 88 3.25 11.75 -21.91
C ASN A 88 2.38 10.55 -21.48
N TYR A 89 2.96 9.64 -20.71
CA TYR A 89 2.22 8.57 -20.06
C TYR A 89 1.85 8.96 -18.63
N ILE A 90 0.74 8.42 -18.16
CA ILE A 90 0.38 8.48 -16.74
C ILE A 90 0.89 7.20 -16.09
N ILE A 91 1.74 7.38 -15.08
CA ILE A 91 2.27 6.30 -14.25
C ILE A 91 1.32 6.12 -13.08
N VAL A 92 0.91 4.88 -12.86
CA VAL A 92 0.12 4.48 -11.70
C VAL A 92 0.90 3.41 -10.95
N ARG A 93 1.29 3.71 -9.71
CA ARG A 93 1.86 2.73 -8.78
C ARG A 93 0.76 2.21 -7.86
N SER A 94 0.79 0.91 -7.63
CA SER A 94 -0.20 0.21 -6.83
C SER A 94 0.48 -0.74 -5.87
N VAL A 95 -0.03 -0.78 -4.65
CA VAL A 95 0.45 -1.69 -3.63
C VAL A 95 -0.58 -2.80 -3.45
N LEU A 96 -0.21 -4.01 -3.85
CA LEU A 96 -1.04 -5.20 -3.72
C LEU A 96 -0.80 -5.83 -2.35
N ARG A 97 -1.85 -5.90 -1.54
CA ARG A 97 -1.84 -6.47 -0.18
C ARG A 97 -2.59 -7.79 -0.20
N GLY A 98 -1.96 -8.82 -0.79
CA GLY A 98 -2.57 -10.14 -0.98
C GLY A 98 -2.45 -11.03 0.25
N ARG A 99 -3.26 -10.81 1.30
CA ARG A 99 -3.31 -11.72 2.46
C ARG A 99 -3.85 -13.11 2.09
N ASP A 100 -4.78 -13.19 1.14
CA ASP A 100 -5.55 -14.42 0.85
C ASP A 100 -5.27 -15.04 -0.53
N MET A 101 -4.59 -14.34 -1.44
CA MET A 101 -4.42 -14.79 -2.83
C MET A 101 -3.02 -15.33 -3.18
N GLY A 102 -2.05 -15.34 -2.24
CA GLY A 102 -0.70 -15.82 -2.55
C GLY A 102 -0.04 -15.05 -3.70
N ILE A 103 -0.34 -13.75 -3.82
CA ILE A 103 0.20 -12.89 -4.86
C ILE A 103 1.68 -12.66 -4.56
N SER A 104 2.52 -13.55 -5.10
CA SER A 104 3.97 -13.43 -5.10
C SER A 104 4.42 -12.83 -6.43
N GLN A 105 5.66 -12.32 -6.48
CA GLN A 105 6.25 -11.88 -7.75
C GLN A 105 6.26 -13.00 -8.81
N ALA A 106 6.44 -14.26 -8.39
CA ALA A 106 6.44 -15.40 -9.31
C ALA A 106 5.05 -15.64 -9.91
N THR A 107 4.01 -15.61 -9.07
CA THR A 107 2.61 -15.77 -9.51
C THR A 107 2.20 -14.61 -10.43
N LEU A 108 2.61 -13.37 -10.10
CA LEU A 108 2.31 -12.21 -10.92
C LEU A 108 2.95 -12.32 -12.31
N ARG A 109 4.21 -12.79 -12.40
CA ARG A 109 4.87 -13.05 -13.68
C ARG A 109 4.12 -14.06 -14.53
N GLU A 110 3.68 -15.17 -13.93
CA GLU A 110 2.86 -16.15 -14.64
C GLU A 110 1.55 -15.56 -15.17
N TYR A 111 0.89 -14.68 -14.41
CA TYR A 111 -0.29 -13.98 -14.90
C TYR A 111 0.02 -13.00 -16.02
N LEU A 112 1.14 -12.27 -15.95
CA LEU A 112 1.59 -11.38 -17.02
C LEU A 112 1.85 -12.16 -18.32
N ASP A 113 2.50 -13.32 -18.23
CA ASP A 113 2.76 -14.20 -19.39
C ASP A 113 1.46 -14.73 -20.01
N ARG A 114 0.42 -14.93 -19.18
CA ARG A 114 -0.94 -15.28 -19.61
C ARG A 114 -1.76 -14.09 -20.11
N GLY A 115 -1.16 -12.91 -20.21
CA GLY A 115 -1.79 -11.71 -20.74
C GLY A 115 -2.58 -10.89 -19.73
N LEU A 116 -2.24 -10.96 -18.44
CA LEU A 116 -2.78 -10.05 -17.43
C LEU A 116 -2.50 -8.61 -17.84
N ARG A 117 -3.57 -7.80 -17.91
CA ARG A 117 -3.48 -6.37 -18.21
C ARG A 117 -4.25 -5.60 -17.15
N PHE A 118 -3.67 -4.48 -16.74
CA PHE A 118 -4.39 -3.50 -15.95
C PHE A 118 -5.31 -2.72 -16.87
N GLN A 119 -6.53 -2.47 -16.40
CA GLN A 119 -7.51 -1.64 -17.08
C GLN A 119 -8.09 -0.69 -16.04
N THR A 120 -8.24 0.57 -16.41
CA THR A 120 -9.03 1.51 -15.63
C THR A 120 -10.50 1.17 -15.83
N GLN A 121 -11.26 1.18 -14.74
CA GLN A 121 -12.71 1.13 -14.80
C GLN A 121 -13.22 2.42 -14.21
N LEU A 122 -14.01 3.17 -14.99
CA LEU A 122 -14.70 4.33 -14.46
C LEU A 122 -15.61 3.85 -13.33
N ALA A 123 -15.44 4.40 -12.12
CA ALA A 123 -16.43 4.21 -11.07
C ALA A 123 -17.71 4.91 -11.54
N GLY A 124 -18.65 4.12 -12.05
CA GLY A 124 -19.77 4.63 -12.82
C GLY A 124 -20.56 5.71 -12.07
N ILE A 125 -20.82 6.81 -12.76
CA ILE A 125 -22.07 7.55 -12.62
C ILE A 125 -23.09 6.77 -13.45
N THR A 126 -23.49 5.59 -12.99
CA THR A 126 -24.63 4.89 -13.60
C THR A 126 -25.88 5.62 -13.14
N GLY A 127 -26.53 6.30 -14.09
CA GLY A 127 -27.67 7.18 -13.86
C GLY A 127 -28.77 6.55 -12.99
N GLN A 128 -29.02 7.18 -11.86
CA GLN A 128 -30.38 7.28 -11.34
C GLN A 128 -31.06 8.41 -12.11
N LEU A 129 -31.96 8.02 -13.02
CA LEU A 129 -33.13 8.78 -13.44
C LEU A 129 -34.35 7.91 -13.21
#